data_AF-A0A848Z245-F1
#
_entry.id   AF-A0A848Z245-F1
#
_cell.length_a   1.000
_cell.length_b   1.000
_cell.length_c   1.000
_cell.angle_alpha   90.00
_cell.angle_beta   90.00
_cell.angle_gamma   90.00
#
_symmetry.space_group_name_H-M   'P 1'
#
loop_
_entity.id
_entity.type
_entity.pdbx_description
1 polymer ?
#
loop_
_entity_poly.entity_id
_entity_poly.type
_entity_poly.pdbx_seq_one_letter_code
_entity_poly.pdbx_strand_id
1 'polypeptide(L)'
;MMKSWALCLIAGLALGVEATAGERDDQATTDRLQAALDEQGVALSVGAHCGGDFTGGGSPEHAFAALDETGTAGAYYAYAGGALFELAEFAGRPELRCLSPSEAADLNAAIAQAEAVSGSLPDSPPGHIVCGFIDSTEAHCWGYDRSANAFVKVGGWVT
;
A
#
# COMPACT_ATOMS: atom_id res chain seq x y z
N MET A 1 3.80 35.37 -59.71
CA MET A 1 4.87 35.31 -58.70
C MET A 1 4.73 33.98 -57.95
N MET A 2 5.78 33.17 -58.01
CA MET A 2 5.87 31.77 -57.53
C MET A 2 6.24 31.68 -56.05
N LYS A 3 5.78 30.62 -55.35
CA LYS A 3 6.36 29.90 -54.17
C LYS A 3 5.21 29.09 -53.54
N SER A 4 5.06 27.76 -53.55
CA SER A 4 5.93 26.57 -53.51
C SER A 4 6.55 26.27 -52.12
N TRP A 5 6.41 25.00 -51.72
CA TRP A 5 6.99 24.22 -50.58
C TRP A 5 6.32 24.42 -49.20
N ALA A 6 6.05 23.41 -48.35
CA ALA A 6 6.58 22.05 -48.24
C ALA A 6 5.57 21.07 -47.58
N LEU A 7 5.53 19.83 -48.08
CA LEU A 7 5.06 18.66 -47.32
C LEU A 7 6.06 18.39 -46.18
N CYS A 8 5.57 18.29 -44.94
CA CYS A 8 6.34 17.73 -43.84
C CYS A 8 5.93 16.26 -43.66
N LEU A 9 6.81 15.36 -44.14
CA LEU A 9 6.82 13.94 -43.77
C LEU A 9 7.26 13.83 -42.30
N ILE A 10 6.35 13.44 -41.41
CA ILE A 10 6.73 13.02 -40.06
C ILE A 10 6.95 11.50 -40.12
N ALA A 11 8.21 11.10 -40.11
CA ALA A 11 8.62 9.74 -39.86
C ALA A 11 8.29 9.38 -38.40
N GLY A 12 7.40 8.39 -38.22
CA GLY A 12 7.07 7.83 -36.91
C GLY A 12 8.25 7.07 -36.34
N LEU A 13 8.98 7.69 -35.41
CA LEU A 13 9.90 7.01 -34.51
C LEU A 13 9.07 6.17 -33.52
N ALA A 14 9.09 4.85 -33.71
CA ALA A 14 8.66 3.91 -32.70
C ALA A 14 9.62 3.98 -31.50
N LEU A 15 9.27 4.79 -30.50
CA LEU A 15 9.93 4.78 -29.20
C LEU A 15 9.46 3.52 -28.46
N GLY A 16 10.29 2.48 -28.46
CA GLY A 16 10.14 1.38 -27.50
C GLY A 16 10.41 1.93 -26.10
N VAL A 17 9.37 2.03 -25.28
CA VAL A 17 9.50 2.40 -23.86
C VAL A 17 10.13 1.21 -23.16
N GLU A 18 11.42 1.32 -22.82
CA GLU A 18 12.09 0.37 -21.93
C GLU A 18 11.64 0.70 -20.49
N ALA A 19 10.62 0.00 -19.99
CA ALA A 19 10.22 0.08 -18.59
C ALA A 19 11.44 -0.19 -17.70
N THR A 20 11.67 0.64 -16.69
CA THR A 20 12.81 0.51 -15.79
C THR A 20 12.68 -0.75 -14.93
N ALA A 21 13.79 -1.25 -14.37
CA ALA A 21 13.77 -2.46 -13.55
C ALA A 21 12.86 -2.34 -12.31
N GLY A 22 12.70 -1.13 -11.76
CA GLY A 22 11.79 -0.88 -10.64
C GLY A 22 10.32 -1.01 -11.02
N GLU A 23 9.91 -0.50 -12.19
CA GLU A 23 8.53 -0.61 -12.67
C GLU A 23 8.11 -2.07 -12.95
N ARG A 24 9.06 -2.91 -13.39
CA ARG A 24 8.78 -4.34 -13.63
C ARG A 24 8.61 -5.12 -12.34
N ASP A 25 9.39 -4.80 -11.31
CA ASP A 25 9.28 -5.43 -9.99
C ASP A 25 7.97 -5.03 -9.28
N ASP A 26 7.57 -3.77 -9.43
CA ASP A 26 6.30 -3.24 -8.95
C ASP A 26 5.09 -3.91 -9.64
N GLN A 27 5.11 -4.04 -10.97
CA GLN A 27 4.06 -4.75 -11.72
C GLN A 27 4.00 -6.24 -11.32
N ALA A 28 5.14 -6.92 -11.23
CA ALA A 28 5.17 -8.33 -10.84
C ALA A 28 4.63 -8.54 -9.41
N THR A 29 4.90 -7.60 -8.51
CA THR A 29 4.33 -7.59 -7.17
C THR A 29 2.81 -7.40 -7.24
N THR A 30 2.34 -6.40 -7.98
CA THR A 30 0.91 -6.14 -8.19
C THR A 30 0.18 -7.35 -8.74
N ASP A 31 0.72 -8.01 -9.77
CA ASP A 31 0.15 -9.22 -10.38
C ASP A 31 0.04 -10.37 -9.37
N ARG A 32 1.07 -10.56 -8.53
CA ARG A 32 1.06 -11.58 -7.47
C ARG A 32 -0.01 -11.29 -6.41
N LEU A 33 -0.16 -10.03 -6.00
CA LEU A 33 -1.15 -9.63 -5.01
C LEU A 33 -2.57 -9.75 -5.58
N GLN A 34 -2.76 -9.43 -6.86
CA GLN A 34 -4.02 -9.65 -7.56
C GLN A 34 -4.37 -11.14 -7.62
N ALA A 35 -3.41 -12.00 -7.98
CA ALA A 35 -3.63 -13.44 -7.99
C ALA A 35 -4.03 -13.97 -6.60
N ALA A 36 -3.45 -13.44 -5.51
CA ALA A 36 -3.84 -13.82 -4.16
C ALA A 36 -5.28 -13.41 -3.81
N LEU A 37 -5.77 -12.26 -4.29
CA LEU A 37 -7.18 -11.87 -4.16
C LEU A 37 -8.09 -12.82 -4.96
N ASP A 38 -7.72 -13.10 -6.20
CA ASP A 38 -8.50 -13.95 -7.11
C ASP A 38 -8.62 -15.39 -6.55
N GLU A 39 -7.55 -15.93 -5.97
CA GLU A 39 -7.53 -17.24 -5.30
C GLU A 39 -8.51 -17.31 -4.12
N GLN A 40 -8.75 -16.19 -3.43
CA GLN A 40 -9.73 -16.08 -2.34
C GLN A 40 -11.13 -15.69 -2.83
N GLY A 41 -11.32 -15.48 -4.14
CA GLY A 41 -12.59 -15.03 -4.71
C GLY A 41 -12.96 -13.59 -4.36
N VAL A 42 -11.97 -12.75 -4.03
CA VAL A 42 -12.17 -11.34 -3.69
C VAL A 42 -12.21 -10.51 -4.97
N ALA A 43 -13.39 -9.97 -5.30
CA ALA A 43 -13.61 -9.13 -6.48
C ALA A 43 -13.19 -7.65 -6.26
N LEU A 44 -11.90 -7.45 -5.93
CA LEU A 44 -11.27 -6.13 -5.80
C LEU A 44 -9.99 -6.08 -6.64
N SER A 45 -9.53 -4.88 -6.97
CA SER A 45 -8.29 -4.65 -7.73
C SER A 45 -7.20 -4.02 -6.87
N VAL A 46 -5.96 -4.51 -6.95
CA VAL A 46 -4.84 -3.92 -6.21
C VAL A 46 -4.60 -2.48 -6.69
N GLY A 47 -4.66 -1.51 -5.78
CA GLY A 47 -4.52 -0.08 -6.08
C GLY A 47 -3.20 0.54 -5.64
N ALA A 48 -2.68 0.11 -4.49
CA ALA A 48 -1.39 0.56 -3.96
C ALA A 48 -0.83 -0.51 -3.03
N HIS A 49 0.50 -0.65 -2.98
CA HIS A 49 1.15 -1.59 -2.07
C HIS A 49 2.44 -1.03 -1.48
N CYS A 50 2.83 -1.57 -0.34
CA CYS A 50 4.13 -1.32 0.28
C CYS A 50 4.70 -2.63 0.82
N GLY A 51 6.03 -2.75 0.79
CA GLY A 51 6.74 -3.88 1.37
C GLY A 51 7.12 -3.62 2.83
N GLY A 52 7.32 -4.69 3.59
CA GLY A 52 7.83 -4.62 4.96
C GLY A 52 8.27 -5.99 5.47
N ASP A 53 9.05 -5.99 6.55
CA ASP A 53 9.32 -7.20 7.35
C ASP A 53 8.34 -7.21 8.53
N PHE A 54 7.13 -7.71 8.31
CA PHE A 54 6.06 -7.73 9.28
C PHE A 54 6.21 -8.93 10.24
N THR A 55 6.57 -10.10 9.71
CA THR A 55 6.67 -11.33 10.53
C THR A 55 8.07 -11.56 11.10
N GLY A 56 9.11 -10.95 10.52
CA GLY A 56 10.52 -11.22 10.85
C GLY A 56 11.09 -12.46 10.15
N GLY A 57 10.41 -12.95 9.10
CA GLY A 57 10.73 -14.20 8.40
C GLY A 57 11.72 -14.04 7.23
N GLY A 58 12.12 -12.81 6.88
CA GLY A 58 13.08 -12.52 5.80
C GLY A 58 12.57 -12.80 4.37
N SER A 59 11.31 -13.22 4.22
CA SER A 59 10.63 -13.28 2.92
C SER A 59 10.00 -11.93 2.58
N PRO A 60 9.84 -11.58 1.29
CA PRO A 60 9.17 -10.33 0.93
C PRO A 60 7.68 -10.40 1.25
N GLU A 61 7.24 -9.54 2.16
CA GLU A 61 5.86 -9.40 2.59
C GLU A 61 5.34 -8.03 2.18
N HIS A 62 4.05 -7.96 1.87
CA HIS A 62 3.43 -6.73 1.38
C HIS A 62 2.12 -6.45 2.07
N ALA A 63 1.84 -5.17 2.32
CA ALA A 63 0.50 -4.70 2.56
C ALA A 63 0.01 -3.95 1.34
N PHE A 64 -1.29 -3.97 1.10
CA PHE A 64 -1.88 -3.33 -0.06
C PHE A 64 -3.33 -2.90 0.17
N ALA A 65 -3.75 -1.89 -0.57
CA ALA A 65 -5.13 -1.50 -0.70
C ALA A 65 -5.72 -2.19 -1.93
N ALA A 66 -6.80 -2.94 -1.73
CA ALA A 66 -7.61 -3.48 -2.81
C ALA A 66 -8.87 -2.62 -2.94
N LEU A 67 -9.16 -2.18 -4.15
CA LEU A 67 -10.19 -1.20 -4.50
C LEU A 67 -11.37 -1.87 -5.17
N ASP A 68 -12.56 -1.33 -4.94
CA ASP A 68 -13.73 -1.63 -5.75
C ASP A 68 -13.61 -1.04 -7.17
N GLU A 69 -14.59 -1.32 -8.03
CA GLU A 69 -14.63 -0.79 -9.40
C GLU A 69 -14.66 0.75 -9.47
N THR A 70 -15.08 1.42 -8.39
CA THR A 70 -15.18 2.88 -8.33
C THR A 70 -13.87 3.54 -7.90
N GLY A 71 -12.98 2.78 -7.24
CA GLY A 71 -11.77 3.30 -6.62
C GLY A 71 -12.05 4.19 -5.41
N THR A 72 -13.26 4.18 -4.86
CA THR A 72 -13.67 5.05 -3.73
C THR A 72 -13.94 4.28 -2.44
N ALA A 73 -13.86 2.95 -2.47
CA ALA A 73 -13.94 2.10 -1.31
C ALA A 73 -13.10 0.84 -1.57
N GLY A 74 -12.85 0.08 -0.49
CA GLY A 74 -12.07 -1.14 -0.61
C GLY A 74 -11.72 -1.73 0.75
N ALA A 75 -10.69 -2.55 0.76
CA ALA A 75 -10.12 -3.10 1.98
C ALA A 75 -8.60 -3.14 1.92
N TYR A 76 -7.99 -2.98 3.08
CA TYR A 76 -6.56 -3.19 3.28
C TYR A 76 -6.29 -4.66 3.56
N TYR A 77 -5.22 -5.17 2.97
CA TYR A 77 -4.76 -6.53 3.14
C TYR A 77 -3.27 -6.57 3.45
N ALA A 78 -2.84 -7.62 4.13
CA ALA A 78 -1.45 -8.04 4.22
C ALA A 78 -1.28 -9.43 3.57
N TYR A 79 -0.25 -9.58 2.75
CA TYR A 79 0.20 -10.84 2.19
C TYR A 79 1.54 -11.23 2.83
N ALA A 80 1.49 -12.22 3.73
CA ALA A 80 2.64 -12.66 4.51
C ALA A 80 2.63 -14.19 4.65
N GLY A 81 3.79 -14.84 4.53
CA GLY A 81 3.90 -16.29 4.66
C GLY A 81 3.07 -17.10 3.65
N GLY A 82 2.70 -16.51 2.51
CA GLY A 82 1.82 -17.14 1.51
C GLY A 82 0.33 -17.09 1.86
N ALA A 83 -0.05 -16.34 2.90
CA ALA A 83 -1.43 -16.16 3.31
C ALA A 83 -1.86 -14.70 3.14
N LEU A 84 -3.14 -14.52 2.81
CA LEU A 84 -3.80 -13.23 2.72
C LEU A 84 -4.57 -12.95 4.02
N PHE A 85 -4.35 -11.77 4.60
CA PHE A 85 -5.02 -11.30 5.81
C PHE A 85 -5.73 -9.99 5.51
N GLU A 86 -7.05 -9.95 5.69
CA GLU A 86 -7.79 -8.70 5.68
C GLU A 86 -7.51 -7.91 6.96
N LEU A 87 -7.25 -6.60 6.83
CA LEU A 87 -6.91 -5.72 7.94
C LEU A 87 -8.11 -4.86 8.36
N ALA A 88 -8.72 -4.18 7.39
CA ALA A 88 -9.97 -3.42 7.53
C ALA A 88 -10.50 -2.95 6.17
N GLU A 89 -11.81 -2.76 6.08
CA GLU A 89 -12.43 -1.96 5.03
C GLU A 89 -12.09 -0.47 5.20
N PHE A 90 -12.08 0.26 4.09
CA PHE A 90 -11.94 1.72 4.07
C PHE A 90 -12.92 2.38 3.11
N ALA A 91 -13.22 3.65 3.39
CA ALA A 91 -13.96 4.53 2.50
C ALA A 91 -13.12 5.75 2.10
N GLY A 92 -13.22 6.13 0.83
CA GLY A 92 -12.46 7.22 0.24
C GLY A 92 -11.16 6.75 -0.42
N ARG A 93 -10.19 7.66 -0.50
CA ARG A 93 -8.90 7.37 -1.13
C ARG A 93 -8.04 6.57 -0.15
N PRO A 94 -7.46 5.43 -0.56
CA PRO A 94 -6.58 4.67 0.33
C PRO A 94 -5.31 5.46 0.62
N GLU A 95 -4.97 5.60 1.90
CA GLU A 95 -3.69 6.16 2.34
C GLU A 95 -2.92 5.12 3.16
N LEU A 96 -2.30 4.18 2.44
CA LEU A 96 -1.55 3.05 3.02
C LEU A 96 -0.09 3.43 3.29
N ARG A 97 0.43 3.06 4.46
CA ARG A 97 1.86 3.16 4.80
C ARG A 97 2.35 1.91 5.52
N CYS A 98 3.50 1.40 5.10
CA CYS A 98 4.26 0.39 5.85
C CYS A 98 5.37 1.12 6.58
N LEU A 99 5.43 0.99 7.90
CA LEU A 99 6.38 1.70 8.74
C LEU A 99 7.34 0.70 9.40
N SER A 100 8.63 0.96 9.25
CA SER A 100 9.65 0.33 10.11
C SER A 100 9.48 0.74 11.57
N PRO A 101 10.08 0.02 12.53
CA PRO A 101 10.02 0.40 13.94
C PRO A 101 10.47 1.84 14.25
N SER A 102 11.50 2.34 13.54
CA SER A 102 11.95 3.73 13.68
C SER A 102 10.93 4.73 13.14
N GLU A 103 10.34 4.47 11.97
CA GLU A 103 9.34 5.36 11.38
C GLU A 103 8.04 5.38 12.21
N ALA A 104 7.69 4.24 12.82
CA ALA A 104 6.57 4.15 13.74
C ALA A 104 6.81 4.99 15.01
N ALA A 105 8.03 4.95 15.57
CA ALA A 105 8.40 5.78 16.72
C ALA A 105 8.37 7.28 16.37
N ASP A 106 8.90 7.66 15.20
CA ASP A 106 8.88 9.05 14.72
C ASP A 106 7.44 9.56 14.52
N LEU A 107 6.57 8.72 13.93
CA LEU A 107 5.15 9.04 13.77
C LEU A 107 4.44 9.15 15.13
N ASN A 108 4.72 8.25 16.07
CA ASN A 108 4.15 8.31 17.42
C ASN A 108 4.55 9.62 18.14
N ALA A 109 5.81 10.03 18.02
CA ALA A 109 6.29 11.29 18.56
C ALA A 109 5.62 12.50 17.90
N ALA A 110 5.36 12.45 16.58
CA ALA A 110 4.63 13.50 15.88
C ALA A 110 3.17 13.59 16.32
N ILE A 111 2.47 12.45 16.49
CA ILE A 111 1.10 12.38 17.01
C ILE A 111 1.04 12.99 18.41
N ALA A 112 1.97 12.64 19.31
CA ALA A 112 2.01 13.16 20.68
C ALA A 112 2.22 14.68 20.78
N GLN A 113 2.77 15.31 19.73
CA GLN A 113 3.00 16.76 19.67
C GLN A 113 1.86 17.52 18.98
N ALA A 114 0.95 16.84 18.29
CA ALA A 114 -0.11 17.47 17.52
C ALA A 114 -1.35 17.71 18.38
N GLU A 115 -1.70 18.99 18.60
CA GLU A 115 -2.85 19.37 19.44
C GLU A 115 -4.20 18.85 18.93
N ALA A 116 -4.34 18.69 17.61
CA ALA A 116 -5.58 18.26 16.96
C ALA A 116 -5.65 16.76 16.67
N VAL A 117 -4.64 15.98 17.08
CA VAL A 117 -4.60 14.54 16.79
C VAL A 117 -4.66 13.76 18.10
N SER A 118 -5.54 12.76 18.16
CA SER A 118 -5.68 11.88 19.32
C SER A 118 -5.39 10.44 18.93
N GLY A 119 -4.47 9.78 19.63
CA GLY A 119 -4.11 8.39 19.37
C GLY A 119 -2.67 8.09 19.77
N SER A 120 -2.23 6.89 19.44
CA SER A 120 -0.86 6.44 19.67
C SER A 120 -0.55 5.20 18.87
N LEU A 121 0.74 4.95 18.68
CA LEU A 121 1.31 3.70 18.22
C LEU A 121 2.11 3.03 19.35
N PRO A 122 2.43 1.73 19.25
CA PRO A 122 3.35 1.10 20.18
C PRO A 122 4.72 1.78 20.17
N ASP A 123 5.30 2.04 21.35
CA ASP A 123 6.63 2.66 21.48
C ASP A 123 7.76 1.81 20.90
N SER A 124 7.57 0.48 20.85
CA SER A 124 8.54 -0.46 20.30
C SER A 124 7.79 -1.62 19.62
N PRO A 125 7.35 -1.43 18.36
CA PRO A 125 6.70 -2.51 17.63
C PRO A 125 7.72 -3.63 17.33
N PRO A 126 7.31 -4.90 17.38
CA PRO A 126 8.21 -6.05 17.20
C PRO A 126 8.69 -6.23 15.75
N GLY A 127 8.14 -5.47 14.80
CA GLY A 127 8.43 -5.53 13.37
C GLY A 127 7.82 -4.32 12.65
N HIS A 128 7.73 -4.39 11.32
CA HIS A 128 7.03 -3.37 10.56
C HIS A 128 5.53 -3.37 10.90
N ILE A 129 4.92 -2.19 10.89
CA ILE A 129 3.48 -2.02 11.07
C ILE A 129 2.86 -1.49 9.78
N VAL A 130 1.64 -1.92 9.50
CA VAL A 130 0.82 -1.40 8.41
C VAL A 130 -0.09 -0.34 9.00
N CYS A 131 -0.17 0.85 8.42
CA CYS A 131 -1.11 1.88 8.81
C CYS A 131 -1.93 2.32 7.61
N GLY A 132 -3.22 2.59 7.82
CA GLY A 132 -4.15 3.02 6.78
C GLY A 132 -5.29 3.84 7.35
N PHE A 133 -5.72 4.86 6.63
CA PHE A 133 -6.94 5.61 6.93
C PHE A 133 -8.16 4.77 6.55
N ILE A 134 -9.02 4.47 7.52
CA ILE A 134 -10.27 3.74 7.29
C ILE A 134 -11.40 4.69 6.85
N ASP A 135 -11.28 5.97 7.21
CA ASP A 135 -12.09 7.07 6.69
C ASP A 135 -11.25 8.36 6.62
N SER A 136 -11.89 9.50 6.36
CA SER A 136 -11.20 10.80 6.22
C SER A 136 -10.48 11.32 7.48
N THR A 137 -10.74 10.72 8.64
CA THR A 137 -10.33 11.23 9.95
C THR A 137 -9.69 10.17 10.84
N GLU A 138 -10.00 8.89 10.64
CA GLU A 138 -9.50 7.79 11.47
C GLU A 138 -8.51 6.91 10.71
N ALA A 139 -7.33 6.72 11.31
CA ALA A 139 -6.31 5.80 10.87
C ALA A 139 -6.14 4.66 11.85
N HIS A 140 -6.03 3.44 11.33
CA HIS A 140 -5.70 2.25 12.11
C HIS A 140 -4.31 1.75 11.72
N CYS A 141 -3.64 1.12 12.68
CA CYS A 141 -2.38 0.43 12.43
C CYS A 141 -2.43 -1.00 12.94
N TRP A 142 -1.86 -1.91 12.15
CA TRP A 142 -1.82 -3.33 12.39
C TRP A 142 -0.37 -3.83 12.48
N GLY A 143 -0.13 -4.71 13.43
CA GLY A 143 1.12 -5.45 13.58
C GLY A 143 0.84 -6.95 13.59
N TYR A 144 1.82 -7.74 13.19
CA TYR A 144 1.69 -9.19 13.19
C TYR A 144 1.93 -9.77 14.60
N ASP A 145 0.91 -10.46 15.13
CA ASP A 145 1.01 -11.22 16.37
C ASP A 145 1.37 -12.68 16.05
N ARG A 146 2.60 -13.07 16.39
CA ARG A 146 3.12 -14.43 16.18
C ARG A 146 2.36 -15.49 16.97
N SER A 147 1.81 -15.15 18.13
CA SER A 147 1.06 -16.10 18.97
C SER A 147 -0.30 -16.42 18.37
N ALA A 148 -0.92 -15.43 17.72
CA ALA A 148 -2.20 -15.57 17.03
C ALA A 148 -2.05 -16.00 15.56
N ASN A 149 -0.84 -15.91 14.99
CA ASN A 149 -0.59 -16.06 13.55
C ASN A 149 -1.52 -15.15 12.72
N ALA A 150 -1.66 -13.89 13.15
CA ALA A 150 -2.60 -12.94 12.57
C ALA A 150 -2.10 -11.50 12.69
N PHE A 151 -2.56 -10.64 11.79
CA PHE A 151 -2.43 -9.19 11.97
C PHE A 151 -3.51 -8.71 12.94
N VAL A 152 -3.10 -7.91 13.94
CA VAL A 152 -4.00 -7.35 14.95
C VAL A 152 -3.85 -5.84 14.99
N LYS A 153 -4.93 -5.12 15.31
CA LYS A 153 -4.86 -3.67 15.52
C LYS A 153 -3.96 -3.38 16.73
N VAL A 154 -2.89 -2.61 16.52
CA VAL A 154 -1.90 -2.26 17.55
C VAL A 154 -1.94 -0.77 17.92
N GLY A 155 -2.64 0.05 17.15
CA GLY A 155 -2.73 1.48 17.37
C GLY A 155 -3.54 2.18 16.29
N GLY A 156 -3.42 3.51 16.26
CA GLY A 156 -4.14 4.37 15.34
C GLY A 156 -4.28 5.78 15.90
N TRP A 157 -4.82 6.67 15.07
CA TRP A 157 -5.09 8.05 15.47
C TRP A 157 -6.34 8.59 14.77
N VAL A 158 -6.89 9.65 15.35
CA VAL A 158 -8.00 10.44 14.81
C VAL A 158 -7.55 11.89 14.70
N THR A 159 -7.89 12.55 13.60
CA THR A 159 -7.62 13.97 13.31
C THR A 159 -8.88 14.82 13.39
#